data_AF-A0A108U5N2-F1
#
_entry.id   AF-A0A108U5N2-F1
#
_cell.length_a   1.000
_cell.length_b   1.000
_cell.length_c   1.000
_cell.angle_alpha   90.00
_cell.angle_beta   90.00
_cell.angle_gamma   90.00
#
_symmetry.space_group_name_H-M   'P 1'
#
loop_
_entity.id
_entity.type
_entity.pdbx_description
1 polymer ?
#
loop_
_entity_poly.entity_id
_entity_poly.type
_entity_poly.pdbx_seq_one_letter_code
_entity_poly.pdbx_strand_id
1 'polypeptide(L)'
;MPVDNYRTSDSESSALNVTAQASVDASCLAAGSTGSMLAHDVVDMDSELLYWRGQYRVLVDRPGLRYSDYEPAVKLGLDAYMRSHGRGLREMEDDLIRCYKRVRGVSKLDWDEARPMVEAAWHRLEQRDRLRPRRSHHA
;
A
#
# COMPACT_ATOMS: atom_id res chain seq x y z
N MET A 1 -29.10 11.65 -51.59
CA MET A 1 -29.98 11.27 -50.45
C MET A 1 -30.99 10.26 -51.00
N PRO A 2 -30.99 9.02 -50.51
CA PRO A 2 -31.58 8.69 -49.22
C PRO A 2 -30.62 7.96 -48.26
N VAL A 3 -30.93 8.11 -46.98
CA VAL A 3 -30.34 7.41 -45.84
C VAL A 3 -31.12 6.11 -45.67
N ASP A 4 -30.44 4.97 -45.67
CA ASP A 4 -30.94 3.82 -44.94
C ASP A 4 -29.79 2.97 -44.39
N ASN A 5 -30.06 2.51 -43.19
CA ASN A 5 -29.16 1.97 -42.21
C ASN A 5 -29.48 0.48 -42.13
N TYR A 6 -28.51 -0.41 -42.26
CA TYR A 6 -28.37 -1.53 -41.32
C TYR A 6 -27.15 -2.42 -41.63
N ARG A 7 -26.60 -2.90 -40.51
CA ARG A 7 -26.06 -4.26 -40.29
C ARG A 7 -24.54 -4.37 -40.17
N THR A 8 -24.13 -4.37 -38.91
CA THR A 8 -23.22 -5.35 -38.30
C THR A 8 -22.12 -5.91 -39.20
N SER A 9 -20.91 -5.40 -38.99
CA SER A 9 -19.72 -6.24 -39.00
C SER A 9 -19.00 -6.03 -37.68
N ASP A 10 -19.33 -6.92 -36.75
CA ASP A 10 -18.39 -7.40 -35.75
C ASP A 10 -17.15 -8.01 -36.46
N SER A 11 -16.02 -8.05 -35.74
CA SER A 11 -14.68 -8.54 -36.10
C SER A 11 -13.67 -7.43 -36.43
N GLU A 12 -12.48 -7.31 -35.85
CA GLU A 12 -11.79 -8.09 -34.82
C GLU A 12 -10.59 -7.22 -34.37
N SER A 13 -10.33 -7.18 -33.06
CA SER A 13 -9.00 -7.34 -32.49
C SER A 13 -7.82 -6.59 -33.12
N SER A 14 -7.46 -5.44 -32.56
CA SER A 14 -6.05 -5.10 -32.36
C SER A 14 -5.83 -4.76 -30.90
N ALA A 15 -5.60 -5.83 -30.15
CA ALA A 15 -5.19 -5.82 -28.76
C ALA A 15 -3.89 -5.03 -28.62
N LEU A 16 -3.99 -3.81 -28.10
CA LEU A 16 -2.90 -3.21 -27.35
C LEU A 16 -2.80 -3.98 -26.04
N ASN A 17 -2.03 -5.07 -26.07
CA ASN A 17 -1.65 -5.85 -24.91
C ASN A 17 -0.65 -5.05 -24.05
N VAL A 18 -1.14 -4.03 -23.36
CA VAL A 18 -0.52 -3.53 -22.13
C VAL A 18 -0.97 -4.42 -20.98
N THR A 19 -0.48 -5.67 -20.96
CA THR A 19 -0.40 -6.44 -19.72
C THR A 19 0.64 -5.78 -18.83
N ALA A 20 0.20 -4.80 -18.07
CA ALA A 20 0.78 -4.45 -16.78
C ALA A 20 -0.29 -4.68 -15.69
N GLN A 21 -0.89 -5.88 -15.70
CA GLN A 21 -1.52 -6.42 -14.50
C GLN A 21 -0.41 -6.87 -13.56
N ALA A 22 0.06 -5.94 -12.75
CA ALA A 22 0.81 -6.24 -11.53
C ALA A 22 0.54 -5.18 -10.47
N SER A 23 -0.72 -4.75 -10.31
CA SER A 23 -1.17 -4.35 -8.98
C SER A 23 -1.69 -5.62 -8.31
N VAL A 24 -0.76 -6.46 -7.85
CA VAL A 24 -1.09 -7.37 -6.76
C VAL A 24 -1.37 -6.44 -5.59
N ASP A 25 -2.65 -6.20 -5.33
CA ASP A 25 -3.09 -5.60 -4.08
C ASP A 25 -2.44 -6.42 -2.96
N ALA A 26 -1.35 -5.88 -2.40
CA ALA A 26 -0.58 -6.47 -1.30
C ALA A 26 -1.37 -6.36 0.01
N SER A 27 -2.69 -6.45 -0.08
CA SER A 27 -3.60 -6.45 1.04
C SER A 27 -3.76 -7.87 1.58
N CYS A 28 -2.70 -8.40 2.17
CA CYS A 28 -2.68 -9.74 2.73
C CYS A 28 -3.54 -9.91 4.00
N LEU A 29 -3.92 -8.81 4.65
CA LEU A 29 -4.78 -8.76 5.83
C LEU A 29 -6.29 -8.84 5.49
N ALA A 30 -6.64 -9.08 4.22
CA ALA A 30 -8.03 -9.12 3.77
C ALA A 30 -8.75 -10.41 4.22
N ALA A 31 -9.28 -10.39 5.45
CA ALA A 31 -10.44 -11.20 5.80
C ALA A 31 -11.70 -10.37 5.51
N GLY A 32 -12.27 -10.52 4.31
CA GLY A 32 -13.59 -10.00 3.97
C GLY A 32 -13.60 -8.58 3.40
N SER A 33 -14.18 -8.49 2.22
CA SER A 33 -14.43 -7.31 1.42
C SER A 33 -15.07 -6.16 2.19
N THR A 34 -14.58 -4.94 1.97
CA THR A 34 -15.39 -3.81 1.49
C THR A 34 -14.40 -2.79 0.97
N GLY A 35 -14.62 -2.31 -0.26
CA GLY A 35 -14.11 -1.01 -0.67
C GLY A 35 -14.79 0.03 0.21
N SER A 36 -14.31 0.15 1.43
CA SER A 36 -14.82 1.11 2.38
C SER A 36 -14.14 2.43 2.01
N MET A 37 -14.85 3.19 1.19
CA MET A 37 -14.63 4.61 0.97
C MET A 37 -14.93 5.34 2.29
N LEU A 38 -14.17 5.03 3.34
CA LEU A 38 -14.10 5.84 4.54
C LEU A 38 -13.20 7.00 4.15
N ALA A 39 -13.70 8.21 4.32
CA ALA A 39 -12.96 9.44 4.17
C ALA A 39 -11.89 9.61 5.27
N HIS A 40 -11.04 8.60 5.46
CA HIS A 40 -9.73 8.78 6.07
C HIS A 40 -8.86 9.27 4.92
N ASP A 41 -8.23 10.45 5.09
CA ASP A 41 -7.38 11.10 4.10
C ASP A 41 -6.72 10.11 3.17
N VAL A 42 -6.99 10.22 1.85
CA VAL A 42 -6.39 9.36 0.83
C VAL A 42 -4.88 9.42 1.02
N VAL A 43 -4.32 8.46 1.74
CA VAL A 43 -2.88 8.38 1.97
C VAL A 43 -2.33 7.95 0.63
N ASP A 44 -1.76 8.92 -0.09
CA ASP A 44 -1.15 8.65 -1.37
C ASP A 44 0.03 7.71 -1.16
N MET A 45 -0.20 6.45 -1.52
CA MET A 45 0.76 5.37 -1.30
C MET A 45 2.04 5.61 -2.08
N ASP A 46 1.95 6.15 -3.30
CA ASP A 46 3.13 6.43 -4.14
C ASP A 46 3.98 7.55 -3.53
N SER A 47 3.33 8.61 -3.04
CA SER A 47 3.99 9.72 -2.36
C SER A 47 4.73 9.27 -1.09
N GLU A 48 4.11 8.40 -0.27
CA GLU A 48 4.79 7.84 0.90
C GLU A 48 5.97 6.94 0.49
N LEU A 49 5.82 6.12 -0.54
CA LEU A 49 6.91 5.28 -1.03
C LEU A 49 8.08 6.11 -1.58
N LEU A 50 7.81 7.22 -2.28
CA LEU A 50 8.83 8.16 -2.73
C LEU A 50 9.57 8.80 -1.56
N TYR A 51 8.84 9.22 -0.52
CA TYR A 51 9.46 9.73 0.71
C TYR A 51 10.36 8.67 1.35
N TRP A 52 9.86 7.45 1.50
CA TRP A 52 10.61 6.34 2.09
C TRP A 52 11.83 5.94 1.27
N ARG A 53 11.79 6.09 -0.06
CA ARG A 53 12.96 5.89 -0.92
C ARG A 53 14.10 6.86 -0.64
N GLY A 54 13.82 8.07 -0.15
CA GLY A 54 14.86 8.99 0.33
C GLY A 54 15.32 8.68 1.76
N GLN A 55 14.40 8.22 2.61
CA GLN A 55 14.61 8.14 4.06
C GLN A 55 15.05 6.76 4.57
N TYR A 56 14.83 5.67 3.83
CA TYR A 56 15.11 4.30 4.30
C TYR A 56 16.56 4.09 4.75
N ARG A 57 17.51 4.76 4.08
CA ARG A 57 18.94 4.70 4.42
C ARG A 57 19.23 5.30 5.79
N VAL A 58 18.49 6.32 6.21
CA VAL A 58 18.70 6.95 7.53
C VAL A 58 18.29 5.99 8.66
N LEU A 59 17.32 5.11 8.41
CA LEU A 59 16.78 4.20 9.41
C LEU A 59 17.51 2.86 9.47
N VAL A 60 17.84 2.28 8.32
CA VAL A 60 18.29 0.88 8.23
C VAL A 60 19.48 0.75 7.28
N ASP A 61 20.41 1.74 7.24
CA ASP A 61 21.55 1.75 6.31
C ASP A 61 22.29 0.40 6.35
N ARG A 62 22.06 -0.41 5.34
CA ARG A 62 22.69 -1.72 5.20
C ARG A 62 23.40 -1.83 3.86
N PRO A 63 24.67 -2.27 3.88
CA PRO A 63 25.42 -2.45 2.65
C PRO A 63 24.79 -3.59 1.82
N GLY A 64 24.53 -3.32 0.54
CA GLY A 64 24.08 -4.33 -0.43
C GLY A 64 22.57 -4.52 -0.56
N LEU A 65 21.74 -3.86 0.27
CA LEU A 65 20.29 -3.87 0.14
C LEU A 65 19.80 -2.59 -0.55
N ARG A 66 18.77 -2.72 -1.39
CA ARG A 66 18.17 -1.61 -2.12
C ARG A 66 16.79 -1.31 -1.58
N TYR A 67 16.28 -0.12 -1.90
CA TYR A 67 14.91 0.26 -1.55
C TYR A 67 13.86 -0.79 -1.97
N SER A 68 14.03 -1.44 -3.12
CA SER A 68 13.10 -2.48 -3.61
C SER A 68 12.99 -3.70 -2.68
N ASP A 69 14.01 -3.98 -1.87
CA ASP A 69 13.94 -5.03 -0.85
C ASP A 69 13.10 -4.56 0.36
N TYR A 70 13.17 -3.27 0.69
CA TYR A 70 12.43 -2.67 1.81
C TYR A 70 11.00 -2.24 1.43
N GLU A 71 10.73 -2.05 0.14
CA GLU A 71 9.44 -1.63 -0.40
C GLU A 71 8.25 -2.46 0.15
N PRO A 72 8.27 -3.81 0.17
CA PRO A 72 7.16 -4.58 0.73
C PRO A 72 6.98 -4.36 2.24
N ALA A 73 8.06 -4.04 2.97
CA ALA A 73 7.97 -3.73 4.39
C ALA A 73 7.29 -2.37 4.63
N VAL A 74 7.67 -1.36 3.84
CA VAL A 74 7.04 -0.03 3.89
C VAL A 74 5.57 -0.11 3.52
N LYS A 75 5.25 -0.77 2.40
CA LYS A 75 3.87 -0.97 1.95
C LYS A 75 3.03 -1.65 3.04
N LEU A 76 3.57 -2.69 3.66
CA LEU A 76 2.90 -3.40 4.74
C LEU A 76 2.62 -2.48 5.95
N GLY A 77 3.56 -1.64 6.37
CA GLY A 77 3.34 -0.72 7.50
C GLY A 77 2.29 0.35 7.23
N LEU A 78 2.29 0.93 6.02
CA LEU A 78 1.28 1.91 5.60
C LEU A 78 -0.12 1.27 5.54
N ASP A 79 -0.21 0.12 4.92
CA ASP A 79 -1.43 -0.65 4.75
C ASP A 79 -2.00 -1.13 6.10
N ALA A 80 -1.13 -1.58 7.00
CA ALA A 80 -1.48 -1.96 8.36
C ALA A 80 -2.13 -0.80 9.11
N TYR A 81 -1.58 0.42 8.99
CA TYR A 81 -2.12 1.60 9.66
C TYR A 81 -3.53 1.93 9.18
N MET A 82 -3.75 1.88 7.86
CA MET A 82 -5.07 2.13 7.26
C MET A 82 -6.13 1.13 7.75
N ARG A 83 -5.72 -0.11 8.03
CA ARG A 83 -6.58 -1.17 8.57
C ARG A 83 -6.66 -1.23 10.08
N SER A 84 -5.78 -0.53 10.78
CA SER A 84 -5.69 -0.63 12.23
C SER A 84 -6.99 -0.23 12.90
N HIS A 85 -7.75 0.70 12.31
CA HIS A 85 -9.01 1.22 12.86
C HIS A 85 -8.93 1.55 14.37
N GLY A 86 -7.75 1.96 14.86
CA GLY A 86 -7.49 2.23 16.28
C GLY A 86 -6.84 1.10 17.08
N ARG A 87 -6.52 -0.04 16.45
CA ARG A 87 -5.68 -1.10 17.03
C ARG A 87 -4.21 -0.72 17.00
N GLY A 88 -3.47 -1.18 18.00
CA GLY A 88 -2.03 -0.96 18.06
C GLY A 88 -1.27 -1.89 17.11
N LEU A 89 -0.12 -1.44 16.60
CA LEU A 89 0.78 -2.26 15.78
C LEU A 89 1.15 -3.59 16.47
N ARG A 90 1.33 -3.55 17.79
CA ARG A 90 1.65 -4.74 18.61
C ARG A 90 0.55 -5.79 18.62
N GLU A 91 -0.72 -5.38 18.57
CA GLU A 91 -1.86 -6.32 18.53
C GLU A 91 -1.96 -7.02 17.17
N MET A 92 -1.49 -6.37 16.13
CA MET A 92 -1.49 -6.88 14.75
C MET A 92 -0.14 -7.52 14.38
N GLU A 93 0.85 -7.55 15.27
CA GLU A 93 2.22 -7.99 14.95
C GLU A 93 2.23 -9.42 14.37
N ASP A 94 1.48 -10.36 14.97
CA ASP A 94 1.35 -11.73 14.48
C ASP A 94 0.75 -11.82 13.07
N ASP A 95 -0.28 -11.02 12.80
CA ASP A 95 -0.91 -10.96 11.48
C ASP A 95 0.04 -10.32 10.46
N LEU A 96 0.76 -9.26 10.84
CA LEU A 96 1.76 -8.59 10.02
C LEU A 96 2.92 -9.51 9.67
N ILE A 97 3.39 -10.34 10.59
CA ILE A 97 4.42 -11.35 10.33
C ILE A 97 3.96 -12.32 9.24
N ARG A 98 2.75 -12.87 9.38
CA ARG A 98 2.17 -13.82 8.41
C ARG A 98 1.98 -13.16 7.05
N CYS A 99 1.51 -11.92 7.08
CA CYS A 99 1.33 -11.08 5.92
C CYS A 99 2.63 -10.81 5.18
N TYR A 100 3.66 -10.36 5.89
CA TYR A 100 4.97 -10.08 5.35
C TYR A 100 5.54 -11.30 4.66
N LYS A 101 5.44 -12.48 5.28
CA LYS A 101 5.86 -13.75 4.67
C LYS A 101 5.16 -14.05 3.34
N ARG A 102 3.92 -13.58 3.17
CA ARG A 102 3.13 -13.74 1.93
C ARG A 102 3.46 -12.67 0.88
N VAL A 103 3.66 -11.41 1.29
CA VAL A 103 3.86 -10.26 0.38
C VAL A 103 5.32 -9.95 0.05
N ARG A 104 6.29 -10.41 0.86
CA ARG A 104 7.72 -10.14 0.64
C ARG A 104 8.20 -10.64 -0.73
N GLY A 105 7.59 -11.69 -1.26
CA GLY A 105 7.92 -12.24 -2.58
C GLY A 105 9.41 -12.57 -2.70
N VAL A 106 10.10 -11.83 -3.57
CA VAL A 106 11.55 -11.97 -3.82
C VAL A 106 12.44 -11.20 -2.83
N SER A 107 11.86 -10.46 -1.88
CA SER A 107 12.65 -9.73 -0.88
C SER A 107 13.46 -10.67 0.00
N LYS A 108 14.74 -10.36 0.08
CA LYS A 108 15.72 -11.11 0.88
C LYS A 108 15.61 -10.84 2.38
N LEU A 109 14.90 -9.77 2.76
CA LEU A 109 14.73 -9.34 4.15
C LEU A 109 13.82 -10.28 4.93
N ASP A 110 14.26 -10.67 6.12
CA ASP A 110 13.41 -11.35 7.09
C ASP A 110 12.57 -10.37 7.90
N TRP A 111 11.55 -10.90 8.59
CA TRP A 111 10.63 -10.07 9.39
C TRP A 111 11.38 -9.20 10.40
N ASP A 112 12.39 -9.74 11.07
CA ASP A 112 13.18 -9.00 12.07
C ASP A 112 13.83 -7.74 11.48
N GLU A 113 14.25 -7.83 10.22
CA GLU A 113 14.91 -6.74 9.49
C GLU A 113 13.91 -5.76 8.88
N ALA A 114 12.72 -6.27 8.53
CA ALA A 114 11.62 -5.48 7.98
C ALA A 114 10.83 -4.74 9.06
N ARG A 115 10.71 -5.31 10.26
CA ARG A 115 9.94 -4.77 11.40
C ARG A 115 10.27 -3.30 11.70
N PRO A 116 11.53 -2.88 11.87
CA PRO A 116 11.82 -1.47 12.15
C PRO A 116 11.33 -0.53 11.03
N MET A 117 11.32 -0.99 9.78
CA MET A 117 10.81 -0.22 8.65
C MET A 117 9.28 -0.14 8.65
N VAL A 118 8.60 -1.25 8.98
CA VAL A 118 7.14 -1.32 9.15
C VAL A 118 6.70 -0.38 10.28
N GLU A 119 7.35 -0.44 11.43
CA GLU A 119 7.09 0.41 12.60
C GLU A 119 7.31 1.89 12.29
N ALA A 120 8.38 2.23 11.57
CA ALA A 120 8.64 3.61 11.18
C ALA A 120 7.58 4.16 10.21
N ALA A 121 7.16 3.34 9.23
CA ALA A 121 6.06 3.69 8.31
C ALA A 121 4.75 3.93 9.06
N TRP A 122 4.42 3.05 10.02
CA TRP A 122 3.24 3.18 10.86
C TRP A 122 3.28 4.42 11.75
N HIS A 123 4.35 4.59 12.53
CA HIS A 123 4.47 5.70 13.48
C HIS A 123 4.42 7.06 12.80
N ARG A 124 4.91 7.16 11.56
CA ARG A 124 4.78 8.38 10.76
C ARG A 124 3.32 8.74 10.50
N LEU A 125 2.50 7.78 10.09
CA LEU A 125 1.07 8.00 9.86
C LEU A 125 0.32 8.28 11.16
N GLU A 126 0.64 7.54 12.23
CA GLU A 126 0.10 7.76 13.57
C GLU A 126 0.41 9.17 14.09
N GLN A 127 1.65 9.63 13.95
CA GLN A 127 2.04 10.99 14.30
C GLN A 127 1.29 12.01 13.47
N ARG A 128 1.13 11.77 12.16
CA ARG A 128 0.40 12.68 11.27
C ARG A 128 -1.07 12.81 11.68
N ASP A 129 -1.73 11.70 12.03
CA ASP A 129 -3.11 11.69 12.49
C ASP A 129 -3.25 12.36 13.86
N ARG A 130 -2.34 12.06 14.78
CA ARG A 130 -2.30 12.69 16.11
C ARG A 130 -2.08 14.21 16.04
N LEU A 131 -1.22 14.65 15.13
CA LEU A 131 -0.90 16.06 14.92
C LEU A 131 -1.99 16.82 14.18
N ARG A 132 -2.99 16.14 13.61
CA ARG A 132 -4.16 16.84 13.10
C ARG A 132 -4.97 17.35 14.28
N PRO A 133 -5.06 18.69 14.48
CA PRO A 133 -6.02 19.22 15.43
C PRO A 133 -7.38 18.74 14.98
N ARG A 134 -8.14 18.10 15.88
CA ARG A 134 -9.55 17.86 15.64
C ARG A 134 -10.15 19.21 15.31
N ARG A 135 -10.50 19.40 14.03
CA ARG A 135 -11.15 20.62 13.57
C ARG A 135 -12.42 20.74 14.39
N SER A 136 -12.36 21.57 15.43
CA SER A 136 -13.52 22.03 16.16
C SER A 136 -14.31 22.87 15.16
N HIS A 137 -15.24 22.24 14.45
CA HIS A 137 -16.38 22.93 13.86
C HIS A 137 -17.23 23.41 15.04
N HIS A 138 -16.86 24.56 15.62
CA HIS A 138 -17.77 25.34 16.44
C HIS A 138 -18.49 26.35 15.55
N ALA A 139 -19.79 26.42 15.82
CA ALA A 139 -20.87 27.07 15.09
C ALA A 139 -20.78 28.60 15.01
#